data_AF-A0A3B9IEF6-F1
#
_entry.id   AF-A0A3B9IEF6-F1
#
_cell.length_a   1.000
_cell.length_b   1.000
_cell.length_c   1.000
_cell.angle_alpha   90.00
_cell.angle_beta   90.00
_cell.angle_gamma   90.00
#
_symmetry.space_group_name_H-M   'P 1'
#
loop_
_entity.id
_entity.type
_entity.pdbx_description
1 polymer ?
#
loop_
_entity_poly.entity_id
_entity_poly.type
_entity_poly.pdbx_seq_one_letter_code
_entity_poly.pdbx_strand_id
1 'polypeptide(L)' 'DQSEDLIRKLSESLEIKGLIGYASHPDVLEQAGAADADMLIAVTASDEVNMVACQVGHSIFNVPTKIARVRNQDYLLPIW' A
#
# COMPACT_ATOMS: atom_id res chain seq x y z
N ASP A 1 13.17 0.80 -0.63
CA ASP A 1 13.89 -0.23 -1.38
C ASP A 1 12.99 -0.71 -2.51
N GLN A 2 13.33 -0.39 -3.76
CA GLN A 2 12.51 -0.59 -4.96
C GLN A 2 13.27 -1.48 -5.96
N SER A 3 13.83 -2.58 -5.48
CA SER A 3 14.70 -3.43 -6.30
C SER A 3 13.88 -4.25 -7.30
N GLU A 4 13.99 -3.88 -8.57
CA GLU A 4 13.31 -4.48 -9.74
C GLU A 4 13.53 -6.00 -9.86
N ASP A 5 14.73 -6.48 -9.51
CA ASP A 5 15.07 -7.90 -9.51
C ASP A 5 14.31 -8.73 -8.47
N LEU A 6 13.94 -8.15 -7.34
CA LEU A 6 13.16 -8.84 -6.30
C LEU A 6 11.70 -9.00 -6.76
N ILE A 7 11.17 -7.97 -7.41
CA ILE A 7 9.82 -7.95 -7.96
C ILE A 7 9.67 -9.02 -9.06
N ARG A 8 10.63 -9.11 -10.00
CA ARG A 8 10.57 -10.11 -11.07
C ARG A 8 10.52 -11.54 -10.54
N LYS A 9 11.37 -11.87 -9.56
CA LYS A 9 11.42 -13.22 -8.95
C LYS A 9 10.12 -13.60 -8.22
N LEU A 10 9.46 -12.63 -7.55
CA LEU A 10 8.20 -12.89 -6.86
C LEU A 10 7.04 -13.06 -7.85
N SER A 11 6.98 -12.24 -8.90
CA SER A 11 5.97 -12.36 -9.97
C SER A 11 6.08 -13.65 -10.80
N GLU A 12 7.26 -14.28 -10.86
CA GLU A 12 7.48 -15.55 -11.55
C GLU A 12 7.09 -16.77 -10.69
N SER A 13 7.05 -16.62 -9.36
CA SER A 13 6.77 -17.71 -8.41
C SER A 13 5.37 -17.65 -7.80
N LEU A 14 4.74 -16.48 -7.83
CA LEU A 14 3.36 -16.22 -7.43
C LEU A 14 2.71 -15.46 -8.58
N GLU A 15 1.45 -15.73 -8.92
CA GLU A 15 0.70 -14.97 -9.94
C GLU A 15 0.37 -13.55 -9.44
N ILE A 16 1.41 -12.74 -9.22
CA ILE A 16 1.31 -11.38 -8.69
C ILE A 16 1.87 -10.39 -9.71
N LYS A 17 1.24 -9.22 -9.78
CA LYS A 17 1.72 -8.08 -10.56
C LYS A 17 2.55 -7.20 -9.63
N GLY A 18 3.85 -7.14 -9.84
CA GLY A 18 4.71 -6.19 -9.14
C GLY A 18 4.82 -4.86 -9.88
N LEU A 19 4.80 -3.77 -9.12
CA LEU A 19 4.92 -2.40 -9.62
C LEU A 19 6.03 -1.65 -8.87
N ILE A 20 6.76 -0.81 -9.58
CA ILE A 20 7.77 0.08 -8.98
C ILE A 20 7.16 1.47 -8.84
N GLY A 21 7.14 1.98 -7.61
CA GLY A 21 6.60 3.30 -7.33
C GLY A 21 6.44 3.56 -5.84
N TYR A 22 5.97 4.77 -5.51
CA TYR A 22 5.59 5.13 -4.15
C TYR A 22 4.16 4.66 -3.88
N ALA A 23 3.98 3.80 -2.88
CA ALA A 23 2.68 3.20 -2.55
C ALA A 23 1.61 4.21 -2.10
N SER A 24 2.01 5.44 -1.74
CA SER A 24 1.12 6.54 -1.38
C SER A 24 0.65 7.36 -2.58
N HIS A 25 1.19 7.13 -3.78
CA HIS A 25 0.83 7.94 -4.94
C HIS A 25 -0.39 7.35 -5.68
N PRO A 26 -1.35 8.21 -6.10
CA PRO A 26 -2.55 7.75 -6.80
C PRO A 26 -2.27 7.03 -8.11
N ASP A 27 -1.30 7.48 -8.91
CA ASP A 27 -0.95 6.89 -10.20
C ASP A 27 -0.44 5.44 -10.06
N VAL A 28 0.34 5.18 -9.01
CA VAL A 28 0.83 3.83 -8.70
C VAL A 28 -0.31 2.93 -8.24
N LEU A 29 -1.22 3.45 -7.40
CA LEU A 29 -2.39 2.70 -6.93
C LEU A 29 -3.40 2.42 -8.07
N GLU A 30 -3.59 3.36 -8.99
CA GLU A 30 -4.41 3.15 -10.19
C GLU A 30 -3.81 2.05 -11.09
N GLN A 31 -2.50 2.09 -11.35
CA GLN A 31 -1.81 1.04 -12.10
C GLN A 31 -1.87 -0.33 -11.41
N ALA A 32 -1.98 -0.34 -10.08
CA ALA A 32 -2.17 -1.53 -9.26
C ALA A 32 -3.63 -2.06 -9.30
N GLY A 33 -4.57 -1.31 -9.88
CA GLY A 33 -5.98 -1.69 -9.93
C GLY A 33 -6.75 -1.35 -8.65
N ALA A 34 -6.35 -0.31 -7.91
CA ALA A 34 -7.00 0.04 -6.65
C ALA A 34 -8.49 0.40 -6.80
N ALA A 35 -8.93 0.87 -7.97
CA ALA A 35 -10.34 1.19 -8.23
C ALA A 35 -11.27 -0.02 -8.12
N ASP A 36 -10.77 -1.20 -8.47
CA ASP A 36 -11.54 -2.46 -8.48
C ASP A 36 -11.15 -3.37 -7.31
N ALA A 37 -10.31 -2.89 -6.38
CA ALA A 37 -9.79 -3.70 -5.28
C ALA A 37 -10.77 -3.76 -4.11
N ASP A 38 -11.07 -4.97 -3.64
CA ASP A 38 -11.87 -5.18 -2.42
C ASP A 38 -11.09 -4.82 -1.14
N MET A 39 -9.75 -4.93 -1.20
CA MET A 39 -8.86 -4.74 -0.07
C MET A 39 -7.51 -4.13 -0.47
N LEU A 40 -7.02 -3.21 0.36
CA LEU A 40 -5.67 -2.66 0.29
C LEU A 40 -4.89 -2.99 1.57
N ILE A 41 -3.68 -3.53 1.41
CA ILE A 41 -2.79 -3.87 2.54
C ILE A 41 -1.48 -3.07 2.40
N ALA A 42 -1.26 -2.13 3.31
CA ALA A 42 -0.07 -1.28 3.33
C ALA A 42 0.89 -1.72 4.44
N VAL A 43 1.95 -2.44 4.05
CA VAL A 43 2.93 -3.08 4.95
C VAL A 43 4.37 -2.63 4.68
N THR A 44 4.53 -1.41 4.19
CA THR A 44 5.85 -0.81 3.92
C THR A 44 6.60 -0.51 5.22
N ALA A 45 7.88 -0.12 5.10
CA ALA A 45 8.74 0.18 6.25
C ALA A 45 8.36 1.48 7.00
N SER A 46 7.60 2.39 6.39
CA SER A 46 7.15 3.65 7.01
C SER A 46 5.67 3.58 7.35
N ASP A 47 5.33 3.94 8.58
CA ASP A 47 3.95 4.00 9.04
C ASP A 47 3.19 5.15 8.35
N GLU A 48 3.87 6.28 8.12
CA GLU A 48 3.33 7.43 7.40
C GLU A 48 2.92 7.06 5.98
N VAL A 49 3.77 6.33 5.27
CA VAL A 49 3.44 5.83 3.92
C VAL A 49 2.25 4.90 3.96
N ASN A 50 2.15 4.02 4.96
CA ASN A 50 1.04 3.08 5.07
C ASN A 50 -0.29 3.81 5.34
N MET A 51 -0.29 4.79 6.26
CA MET A 51 -1.46 5.61 6.56
C MET A 51 -1.91 6.41 5.35
N VAL A 52 -0.98 7.07 4.65
CA VAL A 52 -1.30 7.87 3.45
C VAL A 52 -1.80 6.98 2.32
N ALA A 53 -1.18 5.82 2.08
CA ALA A 53 -1.64 4.88 1.06
C ALA A 53 -3.09 4.42 1.31
N CYS A 54 -3.43 4.08 2.55
CA CYS A 54 -4.80 3.74 2.92
C CYS A 54 -5.76 4.92 2.75
N GLN A 55 -5.33 6.14 3.12
CA GLN A 55 -6.16 7.34 2.96
C GLN A 55 -6.43 7.66 1.49
N VAL A 56 -5.41 7.55 0.63
CA VAL A 56 -5.53 7.77 -0.83
C VAL A 56 -6.40 6.67 -1.45
N GLY A 57 -6.14 5.41 -1.10
CA GLY A 57 -6.96 4.26 -1.52
C GLY A 57 -8.43 4.43 -1.17
N HIS A 58 -8.74 4.97 0.01
CA HIS A 58 -10.11 5.29 0.39
C HIS A 58 -10.67 6.49 -0.38
N SER A 59 -9.94 7.60 -0.42
CA SER A 59 -10.48 8.89 -0.86
C SER A 59 -10.67 8.96 -2.38
N ILE A 60 -9.80 8.31 -3.15
CA ILE A 60 -9.80 8.39 -4.61
C ILE A 60 -10.45 7.15 -5.22
N PHE A 61 -10.18 5.97 -4.67
CA PHE A 61 -10.56 4.69 -5.26
C PHE A 61 -11.69 3.97 -4.50
N ASN A 62 -12.15 4.55 -3.38
CA ASN A 62 -13.22 4.00 -2.55
C ASN A 62 -13.00 2.54 -2.12
N VAL A 63 -11.74 2.14 -1.91
CA VAL A 63 -11.41 0.76 -1.51
C VAL A 63 -12.13 0.41 -0.19
N PRO A 64 -12.96 -0.66 -0.18
CA PRO A 64 -13.80 -1.00 0.98
C PRO A 64 -12.97 -1.32 2.22
N THR A 65 -12.03 -2.26 2.10
CA THR A 65 -11.25 -2.76 3.24
C THR A 65 -9.80 -2.30 3.16
N LYS A 66 -9.25 -1.78 4.25
CA LYS A 66 -7.88 -1.26 4.28
C LYS A 66 -7.19 -1.72 5.55
N ILE A 67 -5.98 -2.26 5.42
CA ILE A 67 -5.15 -2.69 6.54
C ILE A 67 -3.80 -2.01 6.42
N ALA A 68 -3.47 -1.16 7.37
CA ALA A 68 -2.15 -0.52 7.48
C ALA A 68 -1.37 -1.12 8.64
N ARG A 69 -0.09 -1.42 8.42
CA ARG A 69 0.84 -1.70 9.52
C ARG A 69 1.31 -0.37 10.11
N VAL A 70 1.09 -0.21 11.42
CA VAL A 70 1.62 0.91 12.21
C VAL A 70 2.47 0.32 13.34
N ARG A 71 3.74 0.71 13.41
CA ARG A 71 4.71 0.23 14.41
C ARG A 71 4.95 1.25 15.51
N ASN A 72 4.93 2.54 15.18
CA ASN A 72 5.11 3.59 16.16
C ASN A 72 3.89 3.62 17.10
N GLN A 73 4.16 3.40 18.39
CA GLN A 73 3.14 3.36 19.43
C GLN A 73 2.47 4.72 19.62
N ASP A 74 3.15 5.83 19.32
CA ASP A 74 2.60 7.17 19.49
C ASP A 74 1.31 7.37 18.68
N TYR A 75 1.21 6.75 17.50
CA TYR A 75 -0.01 6.78 16.67
C TYR A 75 -1.14 5.88 17.21
N LEU A 76 -0.84 4.95 18.12
CA LEU A 76 -1.80 4.02 18.71
C LEU A 76 -2.33 4.51 20.06
N LEU A 77 -1.63 5.45 20.70
CA LEU A 77 -2.04 6.01 21.97
C LEU A 77 -3.13 7.08 21.75
N PRO A 78 -4.27 7.01 22.46
CA PRO A 78 -5.35 7.99 22.36
C PRO A 78 -5.04 9.21 23.24
N ILE A 79 -3.94 9.92 22.97
CA ILE A 79 -3.43 11.02 23.80
C ILE A 79 -3.68 12.43 23.26
N TRP A 80 -4.58 12.60 22.29
CA TRP A 80 -4.99 13.90 21.77
C TRP A 80 -6.48 13.89 21.41
#